data_AF-A0A4P5VM33-F1
#
_entry.id   AF-A0A4P5VM33-F1
#
_cell.length_a   1.000
_cell.length_b   1.000
_cell.length_c   1.000
_cell.angle_alpha   90.00
_cell.angle_beta   90.00
_cell.angle_gamma   90.00
#
_symmetry.space_group_name_H-M   'P 1'
#
loop_
_entity.id
_entity.type
_entity.pdbx_description
1 polymer ?
#
loop_
_entity_poly.entity_id
_entity_poly.type
_entity_poly.pdbx_seq_one_letter_code
_entity_poly.pdbx_strand_id
1 'polypeptide(L)'
;MPDPFDEDPDDPLALPLPPHTLWLDEPESPGLPRDHPSLVLRALRQQRAELGLDLRLRENSGDSFQLEGFRVQLVCAPFWSEELAVSPQPWRLGARSPHLLLGAWVDEEAGVVRLPGVLTAAELRQRCPGLASAEAPCPLPLTAFRGGLDRLWLLGRLLTPEALLPSEPAAAPVRLRDWLDGLLAEALVALGAELLPASAGAFRSPAAPVGLASGLPTALATVAIPLALALGRIETGPARRAASERFRLLLQLCGAMEGAQWLEVRLEPELPGDLLPQRLTLRVDDRTIDTGGDGGCGPLCLTVPAGEEPIVIGLWHGDGSRLALPPLHFGATLGEPEPGPAG
;
A
#
# COMPACT_ATOMS: atom_id res chain seq x y z
N MET A 1 -40.49 -5.06 -11.58
CA MET A 1 -40.02 -6.41 -11.22
C MET A 1 -39.32 -6.26 -9.89
N PRO A 2 -39.75 -6.96 -8.83
CA PRO A 2 -38.96 -7.01 -7.60
C PRO A 2 -37.59 -7.61 -7.92
N ASP A 3 -36.57 -7.06 -7.28
CA ASP A 3 -35.19 -7.54 -7.40
C ASP A 3 -35.13 -8.97 -6.85
N PRO A 4 -34.71 -9.99 -7.62
CA PRO A 4 -34.63 -11.37 -7.11
C PRO A 4 -33.57 -11.57 -6.02
N PHE A 5 -32.90 -10.49 -5.58
CA PHE A 5 -31.84 -10.49 -4.57
C PHE A 5 -32.17 -9.66 -3.32
N ASP A 6 -33.44 -9.26 -3.12
CA ASP A 6 -33.93 -8.84 -1.80
C ASP A 6 -34.04 -10.10 -0.90
N GLU A 7 -32.91 -10.75 -0.63
CA GLU A 7 -32.81 -11.81 0.37
C GLU A 7 -32.96 -11.16 1.74
N ASP A 8 -34.04 -11.54 2.44
CA ASP A 8 -34.31 -11.12 3.82
C ASP A 8 -33.11 -11.55 4.67
N PRO A 9 -32.29 -10.62 5.21
CA PRO A 9 -31.08 -10.95 5.97
C PRO A 9 -31.40 -11.74 7.26
N ASP A 10 -32.67 -11.86 7.60
CA ASP A 10 -33.22 -12.62 8.70
C ASP A 10 -33.87 -13.96 8.27
N ASP A 11 -33.56 -14.55 7.10
CA ASP A 11 -34.02 -15.91 6.78
C ASP A 11 -33.48 -16.91 7.83
N PRO A 12 -34.34 -17.46 8.71
CA PRO A 12 -33.92 -18.36 9.79
C PRO A 12 -33.37 -19.71 9.29
N LEU A 13 -33.42 -19.95 7.98
CA LEU A 13 -32.86 -21.14 7.33
C LEU A 13 -31.48 -20.90 6.71
N ALA A 14 -30.95 -19.67 6.74
CA ALA A 14 -29.58 -19.39 6.31
C ALA A 14 -28.59 -20.10 7.24
N LEU A 15 -28.05 -21.24 6.78
CA LEU A 15 -27.01 -21.95 7.51
C LEU A 15 -25.77 -21.04 7.60
N PRO A 16 -25.13 -20.91 8.78
CA PRO A 16 -23.94 -20.10 8.92
C PRO A 16 -22.86 -20.63 7.98
N LEU A 17 -22.28 -19.73 7.20
CA LEU A 17 -21.21 -20.11 6.28
C LEU A 17 -20.04 -20.71 7.06
N PRO A 18 -19.42 -21.78 6.54
CA PRO A 18 -18.21 -22.31 7.14
C PRO A 18 -17.12 -21.23 7.23
N PRO A 19 -16.24 -21.30 8.24
CA PRO A 19 -15.13 -20.36 8.33
C PRO A 19 -14.22 -20.43 7.09
N HIS A 20 -13.60 -19.29 6.76
CA HIS A 20 -12.70 -19.12 5.61
C HIS A 20 -13.38 -19.33 4.24
N THR A 21 -14.66 -18.96 4.17
CA THR A 21 -15.44 -18.93 2.94
C THR A 21 -15.45 -17.51 2.38
N LEU A 22 -15.16 -17.38 1.09
CA LEU A 22 -15.14 -16.12 0.36
C LEU A 22 -16.23 -16.14 -0.70
N TRP A 23 -17.02 -15.08 -0.73
CA TRP A 23 -17.92 -14.78 -1.83
C TRP A 23 -17.13 -14.06 -2.91
N LEU A 24 -17.36 -14.45 -4.15
CA LEU A 24 -16.82 -13.71 -5.26
C LEU A 24 -17.86 -12.68 -5.70
N ASP A 25 -17.50 -11.40 -5.61
CA ASP A 25 -18.35 -10.34 -6.16
C ASP A 25 -18.42 -10.53 -7.69
N GLU A 26 -19.63 -10.64 -8.25
CA GLU A 26 -19.79 -10.60 -9.70
C GLU A 26 -19.54 -9.17 -10.21
N PRO A 27 -18.69 -9.01 -11.24
CA PRO A 27 -19.22 -9.12 -12.59
C PRO A 27 -18.33 -9.90 -13.57
N GLU A 28 -18.98 -10.72 -14.38
CA GLU A 28 -18.40 -11.44 -15.51
C GLU A 28 -17.67 -10.51 -16.48
N SER A 29 -16.44 -10.85 -16.83
CA SER A 29 -15.91 -10.52 -18.15
C SER A 29 -16.14 -11.75 -19.04
N PRO A 30 -16.98 -11.66 -20.08
CA PRO A 30 -17.25 -12.77 -20.98
C PRO A 30 -15.94 -13.22 -21.62
N GLY A 31 -15.51 -14.45 -21.32
CA GLY A 31 -14.29 -15.06 -21.89
C GLY A 31 -13.21 -15.46 -20.88
N LEU A 32 -13.37 -15.20 -19.58
CA LEU A 32 -12.47 -15.80 -18.58
C LEU A 32 -12.77 -17.29 -18.37
N PRO A 33 -11.75 -18.15 -18.30
CA PRO A 33 -11.94 -19.55 -17.98
C PRO A 33 -12.54 -19.70 -16.57
N ARG A 34 -13.60 -20.51 -16.47
CA ARG A 34 -14.30 -20.83 -15.21
C ARG A 34 -13.69 -22.03 -14.49
N ASP A 35 -12.40 -22.31 -14.70
CA ASP A 35 -11.76 -23.42 -14.00
C ASP A 35 -11.56 -23.08 -12.52
N HIS A 36 -11.67 -24.10 -11.66
CA HIS A 36 -11.51 -23.94 -10.22
C HIS A 36 -10.29 -23.10 -9.80
N PRO A 37 -9.09 -23.26 -10.39
CA PRO A 37 -7.94 -22.44 -10.02
C PRO A 37 -8.13 -20.94 -10.22
N SER A 38 -8.75 -20.54 -11.33
CA SER A 38 -9.01 -19.14 -11.66
C SER A 38 -9.98 -18.49 -10.65
N LEU A 39 -11.01 -19.24 -10.22
CA LEU A 39 -11.96 -18.78 -9.20
C LEU A 39 -11.28 -18.55 -7.84
N VAL A 40 -10.39 -19.45 -7.44
CA VAL A 40 -9.63 -19.29 -6.20
C VAL A 40 -8.68 -18.09 -6.28
N LEU A 41 -7.97 -17.93 -7.40
CA LEU A 41 -7.06 -16.80 -7.58
C LEU A 41 -7.81 -15.46 -7.61
N ARG A 42 -9.04 -15.44 -8.13
CA ARG A 42 -9.95 -14.28 -8.00
C ARG A 42 -10.28 -14.00 -6.54
N ALA A 43 -10.69 -15.01 -5.78
CA ALA A 43 -11.03 -14.89 -4.36
C ALA A 43 -9.84 -14.35 -3.54
N LEU A 44 -8.64 -14.86 -3.80
CA LEU A 44 -7.41 -14.39 -3.16
C LEU A 44 -7.10 -12.93 -3.46
N ARG A 45 -7.32 -12.47 -4.71
CA ARG A 45 -7.10 -11.07 -5.10
C ARG A 45 -8.10 -10.13 -4.44
N GLN A 46 -9.37 -10.52 -4.43
CA GLN A 46 -10.44 -9.76 -3.80
C GLN A 46 -10.13 -9.58 -2.31
N GLN A 47 -9.91 -10.68 -1.58
CA GLN A 47 -9.59 -10.59 -0.15
C GLN A 47 -8.32 -9.78 0.13
N ARG A 48 -7.29 -9.93 -0.71
CA ARG A 48 -6.05 -9.15 -0.57
C ARG A 48 -6.32 -7.65 -0.68
N ALA A 49 -7.17 -7.24 -1.64
CA ALA A 49 -7.55 -5.85 -1.85
C ALA A 49 -8.38 -5.31 -0.68
N GLU A 50 -9.38 -6.07 -0.21
CA GLU A 50 -10.21 -5.71 0.96
C GLU A 50 -9.38 -5.52 2.23
N LEU A 51 -8.38 -6.38 2.44
CA LEU A 51 -7.49 -6.29 3.60
C LEU A 51 -6.35 -5.26 3.44
N GLY A 52 -6.24 -4.59 2.29
CA GLY A 52 -5.17 -3.62 2.01
C GLY A 52 -3.76 -4.23 2.07
N LEU A 53 -3.61 -5.52 1.73
CA LEU A 53 -2.35 -6.22 1.84
C LEU A 53 -1.45 -5.95 0.61
N ASP A 54 -0.31 -5.29 0.84
CA ASP A 54 0.74 -5.11 -0.16
C ASP A 54 1.60 -6.38 -0.32
N LEU A 55 0.96 -7.47 -0.76
CA LEU A 55 1.61 -8.75 -1.07
C LEU A 55 1.48 -9.05 -2.57
N ARG A 56 2.60 -9.26 -3.26
CA ARG A 56 2.68 -9.60 -4.67
C ARG A 56 2.20 -11.03 -4.92
N LEU A 57 1.07 -11.13 -5.61
CA LEU A 57 0.52 -12.39 -6.12
C LEU A 57 0.73 -12.44 -7.64
N ARG A 58 1.47 -13.44 -8.13
CA ARG A 58 1.77 -13.65 -9.55
C ARG A 58 1.36 -15.06 -9.97
N GLU A 59 0.51 -15.17 -10.98
CA GLU A 59 0.15 -16.46 -11.57
C GLU A 59 1.30 -17.00 -12.42
N ASN A 60 1.55 -18.31 -12.35
CA ASN A 60 2.52 -18.97 -13.22
C ASN A 60 1.82 -19.84 -14.25
N SER A 61 1.01 -20.79 -13.79
CA SER A 61 0.34 -21.77 -14.63
C SER A 61 -0.75 -22.47 -13.82
N GLY A 62 -1.96 -22.59 -14.37
CA GLY A 62 -3.07 -23.42 -13.89
C GLY A 62 -3.16 -23.56 -12.37
N ASP A 63 -2.55 -24.62 -11.84
CA ASP A 63 -2.56 -25.00 -10.43
C ASP A 63 -1.42 -24.41 -9.58
N SER A 64 -0.75 -23.35 -10.03
CA SER A 64 0.37 -22.75 -9.30
C SER A 64 0.52 -21.23 -9.47
N PHE A 65 0.93 -20.60 -8.39
CA PHE A 65 1.20 -19.15 -8.33
C PHE A 65 2.38 -18.84 -7.41
N GLN A 66 2.81 -17.59 -7.40
CA GLN A 66 3.79 -17.05 -6.48
C GLN A 66 3.16 -16.01 -5.54
N LEU A 67 3.50 -16.09 -4.26
CA LEU A 67 3.14 -15.11 -3.24
C LEU A 67 4.41 -14.67 -2.51
N GLU A 68 4.85 -13.42 -2.69
CA GLU A 68 6.07 -12.89 -2.06
C GLU A 68 7.29 -13.84 -2.15
N GLY A 69 7.48 -14.45 -3.33
CA GLY A 69 8.56 -15.41 -3.57
C GLY A 69 8.28 -16.86 -3.12
N PHE A 70 7.21 -17.12 -2.36
CA PHE A 70 6.71 -18.48 -2.16
C PHE A 70 6.09 -19.02 -3.44
N ARG A 71 6.57 -20.18 -3.90
CA ARG A 71 5.84 -20.97 -4.90
C ARG A 71 4.73 -21.73 -4.19
N VAL A 72 3.49 -21.52 -4.62
CA VAL A 72 2.31 -22.15 -4.05
C VAL A 72 1.71 -23.06 -5.10
N GLN A 73 1.50 -24.33 -4.76
CA GLN A 73 0.61 -25.19 -5.51
C GLN A 73 -0.80 -25.04 -4.94
N LEU A 74 -1.76 -24.82 -5.82
CA LEU A 74 -3.18 -24.80 -5.54
C LEU A 74 -3.78 -26.16 -5.88
N VAL A 75 -4.51 -26.75 -4.95
CA VAL A 75 -5.29 -27.97 -5.19
C VAL A 75 -6.75 -27.66 -4.89
N CYS A 76 -7.59 -27.86 -5.89
CA CYS A 76 -9.02 -27.59 -5.83
C CYS A 76 -9.81 -28.89 -5.77
N ALA A 77 -10.90 -28.90 -5.01
CA ALA A 77 -11.94 -29.92 -5.09
C ALA A 77 -13.34 -29.29 -5.09
N PRO A 78 -14.37 -30.02 -5.54
CA PRO A 78 -15.76 -29.59 -5.36
C PRO A 78 -16.07 -29.37 -3.88
N PHE A 79 -16.99 -28.45 -3.58
CA PHE A 79 -17.37 -28.07 -2.22
C PHE A 79 -17.76 -29.24 -1.30
N TRP A 80 -18.29 -30.32 -1.87
CA TRP A 80 -18.73 -31.54 -1.16
C TRP A 80 -17.63 -32.56 -0.90
N SER A 81 -16.40 -32.35 -1.43
CA SER A 81 -15.32 -33.32 -1.31
C SER A 81 -14.72 -33.34 0.09
N GLU A 82 -14.51 -34.53 0.65
CA GLU A 82 -13.83 -34.71 1.95
C GLU A 82 -12.30 -34.73 1.87
N GLU A 83 -11.76 -34.86 0.65
CA GLU A 83 -10.33 -34.98 0.39
C GLU A 83 -9.88 -34.13 -0.80
N LEU A 84 -8.60 -33.77 -0.80
CA LEU A 84 -7.91 -33.07 -1.88
C LEU A 84 -6.83 -33.99 -2.47
N ALA A 85 -6.86 -34.19 -3.78
CA ALA A 85 -5.89 -35.03 -4.48
C ALA A 85 -4.66 -34.20 -4.89
N VAL A 86 -3.54 -34.37 -4.18
CA VAL A 86 -2.31 -33.62 -4.44
C VAL A 86 -1.49 -34.30 -5.53
N SER A 87 -1.27 -33.61 -6.65
CA SER A 87 -0.37 -34.09 -7.70
C SER A 87 1.09 -34.13 -7.21
N PRO A 88 1.80 -35.26 -7.33
CA PRO A 88 3.20 -35.37 -6.93
C PRO A 88 4.15 -34.62 -7.88
N GLN A 89 3.73 -34.35 -9.12
CA GLN A 89 4.62 -33.87 -10.19
C GLN A 89 5.35 -32.55 -9.83
N PRO A 90 4.70 -31.49 -9.32
CA PRO A 90 5.39 -30.24 -8.98
C PRO A 90 6.43 -30.41 -7.87
N TRP A 91 6.22 -31.37 -6.97
CA TRP A 91 7.09 -31.63 -5.83
C TRP A 91 8.37 -32.40 -6.20
N ARG A 92 8.46 -32.94 -7.42
CA ARG A 92 9.67 -33.63 -7.91
C ARG A 92 10.74 -32.67 -8.44
N LEU A 93 10.42 -31.41 -8.64
CA LEU A 93 11.27 -30.44 -9.35
C LEU A 93 12.43 -29.86 -8.51
N GLY A 94 12.78 -30.49 -7.38
CA GLY A 94 13.91 -30.10 -6.52
C GLY A 94 13.83 -28.64 -6.10
N ALA A 95 14.83 -27.83 -6.49
CA ALA A 95 14.89 -26.40 -6.15
C ALA A 95 13.74 -25.55 -6.72
N ARG A 96 12.93 -26.09 -7.64
CA ARG A 96 11.72 -25.44 -8.18
C ARG A 96 10.43 -25.98 -7.58
N SER A 97 10.50 -26.87 -6.59
CA SER A 97 9.30 -27.39 -5.94
C SER A 97 8.50 -26.27 -5.28
N PRO A 98 7.17 -26.46 -5.13
CA PRO A 98 6.38 -25.58 -4.30
C PRO A 98 6.93 -25.53 -2.87
N HIS A 99 6.75 -24.39 -2.23
CA HIS A 99 7.03 -24.18 -0.82
C HIS A 99 5.78 -24.40 0.02
N LEU A 100 4.61 -24.07 -0.55
CA LEU A 100 3.31 -24.14 0.09
C LEU A 100 2.33 -24.93 -0.79
N LEU A 101 1.38 -25.59 -0.13
CA LEU A 101 0.20 -26.20 -0.73
C LEU A 101 -1.03 -25.48 -0.16
N LEU A 102 -1.80 -24.84 -1.03
CA LEU A 102 -3.09 -24.24 -0.68
C LEU A 102 -4.20 -25.19 -1.11
N GLY A 103 -5.01 -25.62 -0.15
CA GLY A 103 -6.23 -26.36 -0.41
C GLY A 103 -7.38 -25.39 -0.64
N ALA A 104 -8.21 -25.66 -1.64
CA ALA A 104 -9.40 -24.87 -1.92
C ALA A 104 -10.57 -25.77 -2.31
N TRP A 105 -11.74 -25.33 -1.89
CA TRP A 105 -13.01 -25.85 -2.35
C TRP A 105 -13.74 -24.80 -3.14
N VAL A 106 -14.34 -25.23 -4.23
CA VAL A 106 -15.04 -24.33 -5.14
C VAL A 106 -16.46 -24.85 -5.32
N ASP A 107 -17.40 -23.95 -5.09
CA ASP A 107 -18.77 -24.04 -5.57
C ASP A 107 -18.90 -23.08 -6.75
N GLU A 108 -18.86 -23.62 -7.96
CA GLU A 108 -18.91 -22.82 -9.19
C GLU A 108 -20.29 -22.17 -9.38
N GLU A 109 -21.36 -22.82 -8.92
CA GLU A 109 -22.74 -22.36 -9.10
C GLU A 109 -23.04 -21.19 -8.15
N ALA A 110 -22.59 -21.30 -6.90
CA ALA A 110 -22.77 -20.25 -5.90
C ALA A 110 -21.70 -19.15 -5.98
N GLY A 111 -20.62 -19.34 -6.77
CA GLY A 111 -19.49 -18.41 -6.79
C GLY A 111 -18.73 -18.36 -5.46
N VAL A 112 -18.74 -19.47 -4.72
CA VAL A 112 -18.19 -19.56 -3.36
C VAL A 112 -16.87 -20.31 -3.37
N VAL A 113 -15.86 -19.76 -2.69
CA VAL A 113 -14.57 -20.41 -2.49
C VAL A 113 -14.28 -20.57 -1.01
N ARG A 114 -14.06 -21.81 -0.56
CA ARG A 114 -13.65 -22.09 0.81
C ARG A 114 -12.19 -22.52 0.87
N LEU A 115 -11.43 -21.87 1.74
CA LEU A 115 -9.99 -22.05 1.87
C LEU A 115 -9.66 -22.67 3.24
N PRO A 116 -9.68 -24.01 3.38
CA PRO A 116 -9.45 -24.69 4.66
C PRO A 116 -8.07 -24.39 5.25
N GLY A 117 -7.09 -24.04 4.41
CA GLY A 117 -5.82 -23.48 4.85
C GLY A 117 -4.63 -23.91 4.03
N VAL A 118 -3.46 -23.82 4.64
CA VAL A 118 -2.17 -24.03 3.96
C VAL A 118 -1.34 -25.10 4.65
N LEU A 119 -0.62 -25.88 3.85
CA LEU A 119 0.44 -26.76 4.30
C LEU A 119 1.79 -26.29 3.77
N THR A 120 2.82 -26.32 4.60
CA THR A 120 4.20 -26.15 4.18
C THR A 120 4.73 -27.44 3.53
N ALA A 121 5.80 -27.32 2.73
CA ALA A 121 6.52 -28.47 2.19
C ALA A 121 6.98 -29.48 3.27
N ALA A 122 7.26 -29.02 4.49
CA ALA A 122 7.63 -29.88 5.60
C ALA A 122 6.42 -30.66 6.14
N GLU A 123 5.31 -29.99 6.39
CA GLU A 123 4.06 -30.62 6.86
C GLU A 123 3.50 -31.60 5.82
N LEU A 124 3.58 -31.25 4.53
CA LEU A 124 3.14 -32.14 3.45
C LEU A 124 3.97 -33.43 3.41
N ARG A 125 5.30 -33.34 3.55
CA ARG A 125 6.18 -34.52 3.59
C ARG A 125 5.90 -35.45 4.77
N GLN A 126 5.45 -34.90 5.90
CA GLN A 126 5.05 -35.70 7.06
C GLN A 126 3.77 -36.50 6.80
N ARG A 127 2.84 -35.96 6.00
CA ARG A 127 1.54 -36.57 5.71
C ARG A 127 1.58 -37.50 4.49
N CYS A 128 2.37 -37.15 3.48
CA CYS A 128 2.58 -37.92 2.26
C CYS A 128 4.08 -38.29 2.14
N PRO A 129 4.59 -39.22 2.98
CA PRO A 129 5.96 -39.68 2.87
C PRO A 129 6.18 -40.30 1.49
N GLY A 130 7.19 -39.82 0.76
CA GLY A 130 7.46 -40.27 -0.60
C GLY A 130 6.69 -39.57 -1.72
N LEU A 131 6.02 -38.42 -1.44
CA LEU A 131 5.33 -37.63 -2.48
C LEU A 131 6.21 -37.33 -3.71
N ALA A 132 7.50 -37.07 -3.51
CA ALA A 132 8.44 -36.81 -4.61
C ALA A 132 8.74 -38.04 -5.49
N SER A 133 8.37 -39.24 -5.05
CA SER A 133 8.59 -40.50 -5.78
C SER A 133 7.28 -41.20 -6.18
N ALA A 134 6.15 -40.83 -5.58
CA ALA A 134 4.84 -41.42 -5.86
C ALA A 134 4.30 -41.00 -7.23
N GLU A 135 3.82 -41.94 -8.05
CA GLU A 135 3.20 -41.64 -9.36
C GLU A 135 1.71 -41.29 -9.24
N ALA A 136 1.04 -41.79 -8.21
CA ALA A 136 -0.36 -41.50 -7.94
C ALA A 136 -0.51 -40.21 -7.11
N PRO A 137 -1.64 -39.48 -7.27
CA PRO A 137 -2.01 -38.38 -6.38
C PRO A 137 -2.06 -38.83 -4.92
N CYS A 138 -1.58 -37.99 -4.01
CA CYS A 138 -1.73 -38.24 -2.57
C CYS A 138 -3.07 -37.64 -2.09
N PRO A 139 -4.03 -38.45 -1.61
CA PRO A 139 -5.24 -37.91 -1.00
C PRO A 139 -4.89 -37.30 0.35
N LEU A 140 -5.38 -36.08 0.60
CA LEU A 140 -5.27 -35.42 1.88
C LEU A 140 -6.65 -35.08 2.44
N PRO A 141 -6.96 -35.49 3.69
CA PRO A 141 -8.18 -35.05 4.35
C PRO A 141 -8.11 -33.56 4.65
N LEU A 142 -9.25 -32.90 4.70
CA LEU A 142 -9.32 -31.44 4.86
C LEU A 142 -8.82 -30.96 6.22
N THR A 143 -9.00 -31.81 7.23
CA THR A 143 -8.45 -31.62 8.58
C THR A 143 -6.92 -31.55 8.59
N ALA A 144 -6.27 -31.90 7.46
CA ALA A 144 -4.84 -31.69 7.29
C ALA A 144 -4.47 -30.21 7.19
N PHE A 145 -5.29 -29.41 6.52
CA PHE A 145 -5.05 -27.99 6.27
C PHE A 145 -5.39 -27.17 7.52
N ARG A 146 -4.61 -26.10 7.74
CA ARG A 146 -4.73 -25.30 8.98
C ARG A 146 -4.56 -23.82 8.72
N GLY A 147 -5.22 -23.03 9.56
CA GLY A 147 -5.04 -21.58 9.66
C GLY A 147 -5.64 -20.78 8.52
N GLY A 148 -6.45 -21.42 7.66
CA GLY A 148 -7.19 -20.76 6.60
C GLY A 148 -6.33 -19.83 5.75
N LEU A 149 -6.95 -18.72 5.34
CA LEU A 149 -6.30 -17.70 4.55
C LEU A 149 -5.36 -16.81 5.38
N ASP A 150 -5.63 -16.62 6.67
CA ASP A 150 -4.78 -15.84 7.58
C ASP A 150 -3.35 -16.37 7.63
N ARG A 151 -3.22 -17.70 7.68
CA ARG A 151 -1.92 -18.36 7.66
C ARG A 151 -1.18 -18.13 6.34
N LEU A 152 -1.88 -18.11 5.20
CA LEU A 152 -1.25 -17.81 3.91
C LEU A 152 -0.63 -16.42 3.91
N TRP A 153 -1.40 -15.41 4.34
CA TRP A 153 -0.94 -14.03 4.39
C TRP A 153 0.16 -13.80 5.42
N LEU A 154 0.05 -14.41 6.60
CA LEU A 154 1.10 -14.37 7.61
C LEU A 154 2.42 -14.94 7.06
N LEU A 155 2.36 -16.09 6.39
CA LEU A 155 3.54 -16.69 5.77
C LEU A 155 4.13 -15.77 4.70
N GLY A 156 3.28 -15.18 3.83
CA GLY A 156 3.71 -14.19 2.84
C GLY A 156 4.44 -12.99 3.47
N ARG A 157 3.89 -12.42 4.56
CA ARG A 157 4.49 -11.29 5.29
C ARG A 157 5.82 -11.63 5.97
N LEU A 158 6.04 -12.88 6.39
CA LEU A 158 7.26 -13.27 7.09
C LEU A 158 8.53 -13.17 6.21
N LEU A 159 8.40 -13.16 4.88
CA LEU A 159 9.53 -12.97 3.95
C LEU A 159 9.79 -11.51 3.56
N THR A 160 8.84 -10.62 3.84
CA THR A 160 9.01 -9.17 3.72
C THR A 160 9.15 -8.61 5.13
N PRO A 161 10.37 -8.53 5.71
CA PRO A 161 10.56 -8.00 7.07
C PRO A 161 9.95 -6.61 7.25
N GLU A 162 9.82 -5.83 6.18
CA GLU A 162 9.11 -4.54 6.13
C GLU A 162 7.60 -4.69 6.39
N ALA A 163 6.98 -5.81 5.99
CA ALA A 163 5.58 -6.11 6.23
C ALA A 163 5.30 -6.72 7.62
N LEU A 164 6.33 -7.14 8.37
CA LEU A 164 6.21 -7.55 9.77
C LEU A 164 6.27 -6.37 10.73
N LEU A 165 6.70 -5.20 10.26
CA LEU A 165 6.49 -3.98 11.01
C LEU A 165 4.97 -3.81 11.18
N PRO A 166 4.50 -3.42 12.37
CA PRO A 166 3.11 -3.02 12.51
C PRO A 166 2.84 -2.01 11.41
N SER A 167 1.85 -2.30 10.56
CA SER A 167 1.25 -1.26 9.75
C SER A 167 0.87 -0.20 10.77
N GLU A 168 1.56 0.93 10.77
CA GLU A 168 1.17 2.03 11.64
C GLU A 168 -0.32 2.25 11.40
N PRO A 169 -1.13 2.39 12.46
CA PRO A 169 -2.54 2.67 12.30
C PRO A 169 -2.62 3.84 11.34
N ALA A 170 -3.32 3.66 10.21
CA ALA A 170 -3.37 4.64 9.13
C ALA A 170 -3.67 6.00 9.77
N ALA A 171 -2.63 6.81 9.93
CA ALA A 171 -2.76 8.09 10.60
C ALA A 171 -3.80 8.86 9.80
N ALA A 172 -4.81 9.39 10.50
CA ALA A 172 -5.85 10.17 9.83
C ALA A 172 -5.16 11.21 8.92
N PRO A 173 -5.60 11.34 7.66
CA PRO A 173 -4.91 12.21 6.70
C PRO A 173 -4.84 13.63 7.27
N VAL A 174 -3.64 14.21 7.21
CA VAL A 174 -3.40 15.57 7.69
C VAL A 174 -4.00 16.55 6.70
N ARG A 175 -5.00 17.31 7.14
CA ARG A 175 -5.61 18.36 6.32
C ARG A 175 -4.68 19.55 6.25
N LEU A 176 -4.19 19.90 5.05
CA LEU A 176 -3.26 21.04 4.90
C LEU A 176 -3.94 22.38 5.13
N ARG A 177 -5.28 22.45 5.03
CA ARG A 177 -6.04 23.66 5.33
C ARG A 177 -5.83 24.12 6.77
N ASP A 178 -5.69 23.18 7.70
CA ASP A 178 -5.47 23.46 9.12
C ASP A 178 -4.17 24.26 9.33
N TRP A 179 -3.20 24.15 8.41
CA TRP A 179 -1.95 24.91 8.46
C TRP A 179 -2.15 26.40 8.24
N LEU A 180 -3.15 26.79 7.45
CA LEU A 180 -3.53 28.20 7.25
C LEU A 180 -4.08 28.81 8.53
N ASP A 181 -4.70 27.98 9.38
CA ASP A 181 -5.21 28.34 10.70
C ASP A 181 -4.14 28.22 11.79
N GLY A 182 -2.89 27.92 11.42
CA GLY A 182 -1.76 27.77 12.35
C GLY A 182 -1.76 26.45 13.13
N LEU A 183 -2.60 25.49 12.74
CA LEU A 183 -2.71 24.19 13.39
C LEU A 183 -1.86 23.16 12.63
N LEU A 184 -0.97 22.49 13.36
CA LEU A 184 -0.16 21.41 12.83
C LEU A 184 -0.59 20.09 13.46
N ALA A 185 -0.83 19.07 12.62
CA ALA A 185 -1.22 17.76 13.10
C ALA A 185 -0.15 17.16 14.03
N GLU A 186 -0.59 16.44 15.07
CA GLU A 186 0.29 15.83 16.07
C GLU A 186 1.36 14.93 15.44
N ALA A 187 1.00 14.20 14.37
CA ALA A 187 1.93 13.34 13.64
C ALA A 187 3.11 14.13 13.03
N LEU A 188 2.87 15.34 12.51
CA LEU A 188 3.95 16.19 11.99
C LEU A 188 4.76 16.82 13.13
N VAL A 189 4.09 17.25 14.21
CA VAL A 189 4.76 17.75 15.42
C VAL A 189 5.69 16.69 16.02
N ALA A 190 5.30 15.41 16.00
CA ALA A 190 6.12 14.30 16.45
C ALA A 190 7.41 14.13 15.62
N LEU A 191 7.39 14.52 14.34
CA LEU A 191 8.58 14.58 13.47
C LEU A 191 9.45 15.82 13.74
N GLY A 192 9.03 16.70 14.65
CA GLY A 192 9.68 17.98 14.94
C GLY A 192 9.32 19.08 13.92
N ALA A 193 8.22 18.92 13.19
CA ALA A 193 7.80 19.90 12.21
C ALA A 193 7.39 21.23 12.86
N GLU A 194 7.71 22.34 12.19
CA GLU A 194 7.37 23.69 12.61
C GLU A 194 6.73 24.48 11.45
N LEU A 195 5.72 25.29 11.77
CA LEU A 195 5.16 26.25 10.83
C LEU A 195 6.11 27.46 10.77
N LEU A 196 6.65 27.72 9.57
CA LEU A 196 7.47 28.90 9.34
C LEU A 196 6.58 30.11 9.12
N PRO A 197 6.95 31.29 9.67
CA PRO A 197 6.22 32.52 9.38
C PRO A 197 6.27 32.80 7.89
N ALA A 198 5.15 33.22 7.30
CA ALA A 198 5.12 33.70 5.93
C ALA A 198 6.17 34.81 5.78
N SER A 199 7.20 34.56 4.98
CA SER A 199 8.31 35.51 4.85
C SER A 199 7.74 36.86 4.39
N ALA A 200 8.17 37.97 4.99
CA ALA A 200 7.69 39.29 4.60
C ALA A 200 7.94 39.61 3.11
N GLY A 201 8.87 38.89 2.47
CA GLY A 201 9.12 38.92 1.03
C GLY A 201 7.94 38.41 0.19
N ALA A 202 7.15 37.46 0.70
CA ALA A 202 5.94 36.97 0.04
C ALA A 202 4.89 38.07 -0.17
N PHE A 203 4.86 39.07 0.71
CA PHE A 203 3.96 40.23 0.61
C PHE A 203 4.56 41.42 -0.14
N ARG A 204 5.87 41.39 -0.42
CA ARG A 204 6.63 42.53 -0.99
C ARG A 204 7.05 42.33 -2.44
N SER A 205 6.53 41.35 -3.15
CA SER A 205 6.56 41.35 -4.63
C SER A 205 5.36 42.17 -5.12
N PRO A 206 5.50 43.49 -5.37
CA PRO A 206 4.46 44.22 -6.05
C PRO A 206 4.28 43.60 -7.44
N ALA A 207 3.02 43.38 -7.79
CA ALA A 207 2.56 42.91 -9.09
C ALA A 207 3.52 43.30 -10.23
N ALA A 208 4.17 42.30 -10.81
CA ALA A 208 4.75 42.47 -12.13
C ALA A 208 3.61 42.93 -13.07
N PRO A 209 3.85 43.93 -13.92
CA PRO A 209 2.81 44.48 -14.78
C PRO A 209 2.18 43.38 -15.63
N VAL A 210 0.85 43.37 -15.62
CA VAL A 210 -0.04 42.54 -16.42
C VAL A 210 0.47 42.49 -17.86
N GLY A 211 1.06 41.37 -18.29
CA GLY A 211 1.57 41.24 -19.65
C GLY A 211 2.36 39.99 -19.98
N LEU A 212 2.99 39.33 -19.00
CA LEU A 212 3.65 38.03 -19.20
C LEU A 212 3.39 37.15 -17.98
N ALA A 213 2.86 35.95 -18.22
CA ALA A 213 2.46 34.92 -17.25
C ALA A 213 3.63 34.46 -16.34
N SER A 214 4.03 35.34 -15.43
CA SER A 214 5.10 35.14 -14.44
C SER A 214 4.64 35.66 -13.08
N GLY A 215 3.41 35.28 -12.70
CA GLY A 215 3.01 35.32 -11.30
C GLY A 215 3.84 34.30 -10.55
N LEU A 216 4.95 34.73 -9.95
CA LEU A 216 5.71 33.87 -9.06
C LEU A 216 4.75 33.41 -7.95
N PRO A 217 4.66 32.10 -7.71
CA PRO A 217 3.69 31.59 -6.77
C PRO A 217 3.99 32.08 -5.35
N THR A 218 2.93 32.48 -4.66
CA THR A 218 3.03 32.91 -3.28
C THR A 218 2.80 31.69 -2.39
N ALA A 219 3.79 31.33 -1.58
CA ALA A 219 3.62 30.32 -0.54
C ALA A 219 2.65 30.88 0.52
N LEU A 220 1.49 30.23 0.66
CA LEU A 220 0.43 30.57 1.62
C LEU A 220 0.83 30.13 3.04
N ALA A 221 1.41 28.95 3.15
CA ALA A 221 1.97 28.39 4.38
C ALA A 221 3.23 27.59 4.05
N THR A 222 4.14 27.50 5.01
CA THR A 222 5.32 26.63 4.90
C THR A 222 5.50 25.86 6.20
N VAL A 223 5.54 24.54 6.10
CA VAL A 223 5.96 23.65 7.18
C VAL A 223 7.39 23.21 6.90
N ALA A 224 8.25 23.32 7.91
CA ALA A 224 9.61 22.79 7.86
C ALA A 224 9.71 21.59 8.79
N ILE A 225 10.17 20.45 8.25
CA ILE A 225 10.48 19.25 9.01
C ILE A 225 12.00 19.13 9.04
N PRO A 226 12.65 19.35 10.19
CA PRO A 226 14.09 19.29 10.26
C PRO A 226 14.55 17.83 10.39
N LEU A 227 15.49 17.44 9.53
CA LEU A 227 15.96 16.08 9.35
C LEU A 227 17.48 16.02 9.49
N ALA A 228 18.00 14.84 9.81
CA ALA A 228 19.43 14.58 9.67
C ALA A 228 19.71 13.15 9.26
N LEU A 229 20.93 12.92 8.80
CA LEU A 229 21.45 11.60 8.53
C LEU A 229 22.45 11.20 9.62
N ALA A 230 22.17 10.12 10.35
CA ALA A 230 23.05 9.54 11.34
C ALA A 230 23.18 8.04 11.11
N LEU A 231 24.42 7.54 10.97
CA LEU A 231 24.68 6.10 10.76
C LEU A 231 23.88 5.50 9.58
N GLY A 232 23.67 6.29 8.52
CA GLY A 232 22.89 5.89 7.34
C GLY A 232 21.37 5.88 7.54
N ARG A 233 20.87 6.37 8.68
CA ARG A 233 19.44 6.50 9.00
C ARG A 233 19.00 7.95 9.02
N ILE A 234 17.78 8.19 8.53
CA ILE A 234 17.12 9.49 8.59
C ILE A 234 16.54 9.63 10.00
N GLU A 235 17.04 10.62 10.74
CA GLU A 235 16.66 10.91 12.11
C GLU A 235 15.81 12.19 12.17
N THR A 236 14.82 12.21 13.06
CA THR A 236 13.92 13.34 13.30
C THR A 236 13.98 13.81 14.76
N GLY A 237 13.38 14.97 15.06
CA GLY A 237 13.24 15.46 16.43
C GLY A 237 14.57 15.61 17.21
N PRO A 238 14.61 15.24 18.51
CA PRO A 238 15.82 15.41 19.34
C PRO A 238 17.04 14.60 18.88
N ALA A 239 16.84 13.44 18.23
CA ALA A 239 17.92 12.58 17.76
C ALA A 239 18.81 13.28 16.71
N ARG A 240 18.24 14.24 15.96
CA ARG A 240 18.93 15.08 14.97
C ARG A 240 20.18 15.80 15.52
N ARG A 241 20.18 16.16 16.81
CA ARG A 241 21.21 17.05 17.39
C ARG A 241 22.62 16.45 17.32
N ALA A 242 22.74 15.13 17.35
CA ALA A 242 24.04 14.45 17.30
C ALA A 242 24.56 14.22 15.88
N ALA A 243 23.73 14.41 14.85
CA ALA A 243 24.09 14.15 13.47
C ALA A 243 24.89 15.29 12.84
N SER A 244 25.88 14.93 12.01
CA SER A 244 26.75 15.86 11.28
C SER A 244 26.12 16.39 10.00
N GLU A 245 25.26 15.61 9.36
CA GLU A 245 24.61 15.96 8.10
C GLU A 245 23.15 16.33 8.35
N ARG A 246 22.81 17.61 8.22
CA ARG A 246 21.47 18.11 8.52
C ARG A 246 20.85 18.81 7.32
N PHE A 247 19.56 18.60 7.16
CA PHE A 247 18.77 19.10 6.05
C PHE A 247 17.33 19.27 6.50
N ARG A 248 16.49 19.85 5.66
CA ARG A 248 15.08 20.04 5.97
C ARG A 248 14.20 19.67 4.79
N LEU A 249 13.06 19.10 5.11
CA LEU A 249 11.96 18.91 4.18
C LEU A 249 10.97 20.06 4.37
N LEU A 250 10.80 20.86 3.34
CA LEU A 250 9.84 21.95 3.29
C LEU A 250 8.59 21.49 2.54
N LEU A 251 7.44 21.74 3.15
CA LEU A 251 6.13 21.56 2.56
C LEU A 251 5.50 22.94 2.41
N GLN A 252 5.50 23.45 1.19
CA GLN A 252 5.01 24.79 0.88
C GLN A 252 3.66 24.69 0.18
N LEU A 253 2.63 25.16 0.88
CA LEU A 253 1.30 25.24 0.31
C LEU A 253 1.24 26.49 -0.57
N CYS A 254 1.08 26.30 -1.88
CA CYS A 254 1.19 27.37 -2.88
C CYS A 254 -0.15 27.59 -3.58
N GLY A 255 -0.46 28.84 -3.89
CA GLY A 255 -1.70 29.19 -4.58
C GLY A 255 -2.00 30.67 -4.57
N ALA A 256 -3.28 30.99 -4.81
CA ALA A 256 -3.81 32.34 -4.71
C ALA A 256 -4.42 32.55 -3.32
N MET A 257 -4.81 33.80 -3.01
CA MET A 257 -5.55 34.13 -1.78
C MET A 257 -6.87 33.35 -1.66
N GLU A 258 -7.44 32.93 -2.78
CA GLU A 258 -8.70 32.17 -2.87
C GLU A 258 -8.53 30.70 -2.45
N GLY A 259 -7.31 30.18 -2.43
CA GLY A 259 -7.05 28.81 -2.03
C GLY A 259 -5.71 28.26 -2.49
N ALA A 260 -5.28 27.21 -1.81
CA ALA A 260 -4.14 26.41 -2.21
C ALA A 260 -4.45 25.67 -3.52
N GLN A 261 -3.50 25.71 -4.46
CA GLN A 261 -3.63 25.13 -5.78
C GLN A 261 -2.65 23.97 -5.99
N TRP A 262 -1.50 24.00 -5.30
CA TRP A 262 -0.54 22.90 -5.28
C TRP A 262 0.31 22.90 -4.01
N LEU A 263 0.99 21.78 -3.78
CA LEU A 263 1.97 21.59 -2.73
C LEU A 263 3.35 21.50 -3.38
N GLU A 264 4.27 22.37 -2.99
CA GLU A 264 5.70 22.23 -3.29
C GLU A 264 6.37 21.46 -2.14
N VAL A 265 7.00 20.34 -2.49
CA VAL A 265 7.76 19.48 -1.59
C VAL A 265 9.23 19.65 -1.91
N ARG A 266 9.98 20.30 -1.03
CA ARG A 266 11.38 20.66 -1.26
C ARG A 266 12.31 20.10 -0.21
N LEU A 267 13.37 19.44 -0.63
CA LEU A 267 14.46 18.99 0.23
C LEU A 267 15.65 19.94 0.04
N GLU A 268 16.16 20.51 1.12
CA GLU A 268 17.29 21.45 1.06
C GLU A 268 18.21 21.32 2.28
N PRO A 269 19.50 21.66 2.15
CA PRO A 269 20.43 21.69 3.28
C PRO A 269 19.94 22.66 4.38
N GLU A 270 20.25 22.34 5.64
CA GLU A 270 19.85 23.21 6.77
C GLU A 270 20.66 24.52 6.78
N LEU A 271 21.93 24.45 6.38
CA LEU A 271 22.83 25.60 6.31
C LEU A 271 23.01 26.07 4.86
N PRO A 272 22.97 27.39 4.59
CA PRO A 272 23.25 27.91 3.27
C PRO A 272 24.66 27.54 2.79
N GLY A 273 24.76 26.95 1.59
CA GLY A 273 26.03 26.54 0.98
C GLY A 273 26.44 25.10 1.26
N ASP A 274 25.76 24.40 2.17
CA ASP A 274 25.94 22.96 2.35
C ASP A 274 25.33 22.17 1.19
N LEU A 275 25.75 20.92 1.04
CA LEU A 275 25.19 19.98 0.06
C LEU A 275 24.22 19.02 0.75
N LEU A 276 23.21 18.55 0.01
CA LEU A 276 22.39 17.44 0.49
C LEU A 276 23.22 16.15 0.58
N PRO A 277 22.91 15.26 1.55
CA PRO A 277 23.49 13.93 1.57
C PRO A 277 23.32 13.18 0.25
N GLN A 278 24.34 12.40 -0.11
CA GLN A 278 24.29 11.56 -1.31
C GLN A 278 23.27 10.44 -1.15
N ARG A 279 22.74 9.94 -2.27
CA ARG A 279 21.76 8.83 -2.31
C ARG A 279 20.47 9.11 -1.52
N LEU A 280 20.11 10.38 -1.37
CA LEU A 280 18.79 10.76 -0.91
C LEU A 280 17.83 10.69 -2.09
N THR A 281 16.67 10.08 -1.84
CA THR A 281 15.60 9.96 -2.83
C THR A 281 14.32 10.49 -2.21
N LEU A 282 13.82 11.59 -2.76
CA LEU A 282 12.51 12.14 -2.44
C LEU A 282 11.49 11.53 -3.39
N ARG A 283 10.43 10.94 -2.85
CA ARG A 283 9.31 10.44 -3.66
C ARG A 283 8.00 10.98 -3.12
N VAL A 284 7.17 11.40 -4.08
CA VAL A 284 5.82 11.89 -3.85
C VAL A 284 4.92 11.15 -4.82
N ASP A 285 4.05 10.32 -4.27
CA ASP A 285 3.20 9.38 -5.01
C ASP A 285 4.01 8.45 -5.94
N ASP A 286 3.85 8.58 -7.26
CA ASP A 286 4.58 7.85 -8.29
C ASP A 286 5.85 8.57 -8.77
N ARG A 287 6.06 9.83 -8.38
CA ARG A 287 7.17 10.67 -8.83
C ARG A 287 8.36 10.55 -7.89
N THR A 288 9.57 10.47 -8.46
CA THR A 288 10.80 10.26 -7.71
C THR A 288 11.91 11.18 -8.23
N ILE A 289 12.69 11.77 -7.32
CA ILE A 289 13.88 12.57 -7.61
C ILE A 289 14.99 12.24 -6.60
N ASP A 290 16.24 12.20 -7.04
CA ASP A 290 17.40 11.78 -6.25
C ASP A 290 18.59 12.76 -6.29
N THR A 291 19.44 12.71 -5.27
CA THR A 291 20.65 13.55 -5.17
C THR A 291 21.85 13.00 -5.96
N GLY A 292 21.65 12.00 -6.84
CA GLY A 292 22.70 11.19 -7.45
C GLY A 292 23.05 11.50 -8.92
N GLY A 293 22.36 12.41 -9.59
CA GLY A 293 22.64 12.75 -10.99
C GLY A 293 23.86 13.68 -11.18
N ASP A 294 24.43 13.70 -12.39
CA ASP A 294 25.54 14.59 -12.81
C ASP A 294 25.24 16.11 -12.65
N GLY A 295 24.02 16.46 -12.23
CA GLY A 295 23.46 17.81 -12.14
C GLY A 295 23.61 18.53 -10.79
N GLY A 296 24.53 18.10 -9.92
CA GLY A 296 24.90 18.82 -8.69
C GLY A 296 23.97 18.58 -7.49
N CYS A 297 24.53 18.70 -6.28
CA CYS A 297 23.85 18.44 -5.00
C CYS A 297 22.96 19.61 -4.53
N GLY A 298 22.19 20.17 -5.45
CA GLY A 298 21.23 21.25 -5.18
C GLY A 298 19.95 20.76 -4.49
N PRO A 299 19.03 21.69 -4.15
CA PRO A 299 17.76 21.33 -3.55
C PRO A 299 16.92 20.46 -4.49
N LEU A 300 16.25 19.44 -3.94
CA LEU A 300 15.29 18.63 -4.69
C LEU A 300 13.91 19.25 -4.54
N CYS A 301 13.17 19.41 -5.64
CA CYS A 301 11.85 20.03 -5.61
C CYS A 301 10.86 19.23 -6.47
N LEU A 302 9.70 18.92 -5.90
CA LEU A 302 8.56 18.32 -6.59
C LEU A 302 7.31 19.15 -6.31
N THR A 303 6.43 19.26 -7.31
CA THR A 303 5.15 19.94 -7.18
C THR A 303 3.99 18.97 -7.37
N VAL A 304 2.99 19.04 -6.51
CA VAL A 304 1.79 18.19 -6.54
C VAL A 304 0.56 19.07 -6.62
N PRO A 305 -0.25 18.99 -7.69
CA PRO A 305 -1.49 19.75 -7.78
C PRO A 305 -2.46 19.33 -6.67
N ALA A 306 -3.35 20.24 -6.28
CA ALA A 306 -4.47 19.90 -5.40
C ALA A 306 -5.32 18.78 -6.00
N GLY A 307 -5.81 17.87 -5.16
CA GLY A 307 -6.57 16.69 -5.59
C GLY A 307 -7.40 16.09 -4.46
N GLU A 308 -8.29 15.17 -4.84
CA GLU A 308 -9.12 14.42 -3.87
C GLU A 308 -8.36 13.28 -3.21
N GLU A 309 -7.30 12.78 -3.85
CA GLU A 309 -6.48 11.69 -3.34
C GLU A 309 -5.47 12.19 -2.28
N PRO A 310 -5.20 11.38 -1.25
CA PRO A 310 -4.18 11.72 -0.27
C PRO A 310 -2.79 11.60 -0.88
N ILE A 311 -1.95 12.60 -0.63
CA ILE A 311 -0.59 12.71 -1.13
C ILE A 311 0.34 11.95 -0.18
N VAL A 312 1.11 11.02 -0.74
CA VAL A 312 2.05 10.19 0.02
C VAL A 312 3.47 10.67 -0.24
N ILE A 313 4.10 11.24 0.79
CA ILE A 313 5.47 11.72 0.73
C ILE A 313 6.37 10.77 1.50
N GLY A 314 7.47 10.36 0.88
CA GLY A 314 8.52 9.62 1.56
C GLY A 314 9.92 10.12 1.18
N LEU A 315 10.86 9.83 2.06
CA LEU A 315 12.27 10.08 1.88
C LEU A 315 13.05 8.80 2.15
N TRP A 316 13.95 8.46 1.24
CA TRP A 316 14.82 7.29 1.32
C TRP A 316 16.28 7.70 1.32
N HIS A 317 17.11 6.94 2.03
CA HIS A 317 18.56 7.05 1.95
C HIS A 317 19.17 5.67 1.70
N GLY A 318 19.72 5.47 0.50
CA GLY A 318 20.20 4.17 0.05
C GLY A 318 19.12 3.08 0.12
N ASP A 319 19.50 1.89 0.57
CA ASP A 319 18.63 0.70 0.54
C ASP A 319 17.93 0.41 1.89
N GLY A 320 18.22 1.18 2.94
CA GLY A 320 17.93 0.75 4.31
C GLY A 320 17.18 1.74 5.21
N SER A 321 17.12 3.03 4.88
CA SER A 321 16.42 4.02 5.70
C SER A 321 15.28 4.67 4.93
N ARG A 322 14.10 4.70 5.56
CA ARG A 322 12.90 5.32 5.03
C ARG A 322 12.25 6.17 6.11
N LEU A 323 11.94 7.41 5.77
CA LEU A 323 10.99 8.26 6.47
C LEU A 323 9.73 8.37 5.61
N ALA A 324 8.58 8.02 6.17
CA ALA A 324 7.29 8.28 5.54
C ALA A 324 6.57 9.38 6.32
N LEU A 325 6.00 10.35 5.63
CA LEU A 325 5.11 11.31 6.26
C LEU A 325 3.70 10.71 6.39
N PRO A 326 2.89 11.18 7.36
CA PRO A 326 1.47 10.89 7.33
C PRO A 326 0.85 11.36 6.01
N PRO A 327 -0.15 10.67 5.46
CA PRO A 327 -0.80 11.09 4.22
C PRO A 327 -1.34 12.52 4.34
N LEU A 328 -1.08 13.34 3.34
CA LEU A 328 -1.49 14.75 3.33
C LEU A 328 -2.71 14.91 2.43
N HIS A 329 -3.69 15.70 2.86
CA HIS A 329 -4.88 15.96 2.05
C HIS A 329 -5.11 17.46 1.92
N PHE A 330 -5.28 17.91 0.68
CA PHE A 330 -5.82 19.24 0.41
C PHE A 330 -6.58 19.24 -0.92
N GLY A 331 -7.90 19.26 -0.79
CA GLY A 331 -8.78 19.50 -1.92
C GLY A 331 -8.66 20.96 -2.36
N ALA A 332 -8.71 21.19 -3.67
CA ALA A 332 -9.13 22.50 -4.16
C ALA A 332 -10.52 22.74 -3.57
N THR A 333 -10.69 23.81 -2.82
CA THR A 333 -12.03 24.28 -2.46
C THR A 333 -12.73 24.67 -3.76
N LEU A 334 -13.35 23.69 -4.44
CA LEU A 334 -14.54 23.94 -5.20
C LEU A 334 -15.48 24.53 -4.16
N GLY A 335 -15.71 25.85 -4.24
CA GLY A 335 -16.70 26.49 -3.39
C GLY A 335 -17.91 25.58 -3.37
N GLU A 336 -18.28 25.11 -2.18
CA GLU A 336 -19.54 24.41 -2.02
C GLU A 336 -20.58 25.28 -2.73
N PRO A 337 -21.32 24.75 -3.71
CA PRO A 337 -22.36 25.55 -4.34
C PRO A 337 -23.23 26.03 -3.19
N GLU A 338 -23.27 27.34 -2.97
CA GLU A 338 -24.16 27.92 -1.96
C GLU A 338 -25.52 27.25 -2.15
N PRO A 339 -26.12 26.67 -1.09
CA PRO A 339 -27.46 26.14 -1.21
C PRO A 339 -28.34 27.29 -1.69
N GLY A 340 -28.71 27.25 -2.97
CA GLY A 340 -29.51 28.29 -3.59
C GLY A 340 -30.75 28.53 -2.74
N PRO A 341 -31.23 29.78 -2.65
CA PRO A 341 -32.38 30.09 -1.82
C PRO A 341 -33.52 29.14 -2.19
N ALA A 342 -34.03 28.42 -1.20
CA ALA A 342 -35.21 27.59 -1.35
C ALA A 342 -36.35 28.49 -1.85
N GLY A 343 -36.66 28.38 -3.14
CA GLY A 343 -37.79 29.04 -3.79
C GLY A 343 -39.09 28.28 -3.57
#